data_AF-A0A7C6GBD9-F1
#
_entry.id   AF-A0A7C6GBD9-F1
#
_cell.length_a   1.000
_cell.length_b   1.000
_cell.length_c   1.000
_cell.angle_alpha   90.00
_cell.angle_beta   90.00
_cell.angle_gamma   90.00
#
_symmetry.space_group_name_H-M   'P 1'
#
loop_
_entity.id
_entity.type
_entity.pdbx_description
1 polymer ?
#
loop_
_entity_poly.entity_id
_entity_poly.type
_entity_poly.pdbx_seq_one_letter_code
_entity_poly.pdbx_strand_id
1 'polypeptide(L)'
;EIYTYQSCIITNHSLRRGLQLYEIIIHKFLGNSIIKRLEKTHFHSNEEIRQRLVPDTNPGLGEWLDLSGLIAPKSEIDTLLNRIESGEITRLQEINEVFARLHHDYYVNEWTWAWDKILSFYQLDAETVTAADVIHIVKKWEESVVSLDEMIYCDARKEFSLSFKTGFGADGNIQEKALDFEYVRGAFDNNPFVTATLRHIEVKKALGAELIERISHIQ
;
A
#
# COMPACT_ATOMS: atom_id res chain seq x y z
N GLU A 1 -23.79 14.25 14.68
CA GLU A 1 -24.12 12.86 15.05
C GLU A 1 -22.88 12.16 15.63
N ILE A 2 -23.08 11.28 16.61
CA ILE A 2 -22.05 10.48 17.28
C ILE A 2 -22.43 9.00 17.16
N TYR A 3 -21.43 8.14 16.97
CA TYR A 3 -21.56 6.69 16.92
C TYR A 3 -20.83 6.07 18.12
N THR A 4 -21.31 4.93 18.61
CA THR A 4 -20.66 4.20 19.70
C THR A 4 -20.38 2.76 19.27
N TYR A 5 -19.13 2.32 19.41
CA TYR A 5 -18.71 0.94 19.11
C TYR A 5 -17.67 0.49 20.13
N GLN A 6 -17.89 -0.65 20.80
CA GLN A 6 -16.98 -1.20 21.83
C GLN A 6 -16.47 -0.12 22.81
N SER A 7 -17.40 0.67 23.37
CA SER A 7 -17.10 1.79 24.29
C SER A 7 -16.30 2.96 23.70
N CYS A 8 -16.01 2.99 22.40
CA CYS A 8 -15.44 4.14 21.70
C CYS A 8 -16.56 5.04 21.15
N ILE A 9 -16.46 6.35 21.40
CA ILE A 9 -17.33 7.38 20.81
C ILE A 9 -16.65 7.96 19.58
N ILE A 10 -17.29 7.84 18.42
CA ILE A 10 -16.75 8.27 17.12
C ILE A 10 -17.67 9.35 16.56
N THR A 11 -17.11 10.52 16.26
CA THR A 11 -17.87 11.58 15.59
C THR A 11 -18.14 11.21 14.13
N ASN A 12 -19.24 11.70 13.55
CA ASN A 12 -19.52 11.48 12.12
C ASN A 12 -18.38 11.98 11.21
N HIS A 13 -17.75 13.10 11.56
CA HIS A 13 -16.60 13.62 10.83
C HIS A 13 -15.41 12.65 10.86
N SER A 14 -15.05 12.15 12.06
CA SER A 14 -13.97 11.17 12.23
C SER A 14 -14.25 9.86 11.50
N LEU A 15 -15.50 9.38 11.52
CA LEU A 15 -15.89 8.16 10.83
C LEU A 15 -15.72 8.30 9.31
N ARG A 16 -16.26 9.36 8.73
CA ARG A 16 -16.13 9.63 7.28
C ARG A 16 -14.67 9.79 6.87
N ARG A 17 -13.89 10.49 7.68
CA ARG A 17 -12.45 10.65 7.44
C ARG A 17 -11.72 9.31 7.49
N GLY A 18 -12.04 8.46 8.47
CA GLY A 18 -11.48 7.11 8.58
C GLY A 18 -11.77 6.27 7.34
N LEU A 19 -13.04 6.23 6.90
CA LEU A 19 -13.43 5.49 5.69
C LEU A 19 -12.66 5.95 4.46
N GLN A 20 -12.54 7.27 4.25
CA GLN A 20 -11.76 7.83 3.14
C GLN A 20 -10.28 7.42 3.20
N LEU A 21 -9.68 7.43 4.40
CA LEU A 21 -8.28 7.02 4.58
C LEU A 21 -8.09 5.53 4.29
N TYR A 22 -9.00 4.67 4.73
CA TYR A 22 -8.96 3.25 4.40
C TYR A 22 -9.10 3.00 2.89
N GLU A 23 -10.02 3.70 2.22
CA GLU A 23 -10.21 3.59 0.76
C GLU A 23 -8.94 3.98 -0.01
N ILE A 24 -8.28 5.07 0.37
CA ILE A 24 -6.99 5.51 -0.19
C ILE A 24 -5.93 4.40 -0.04
N ILE A 25 -5.83 3.78 1.13
CA ILE A 25 -4.84 2.73 1.39
C ILE A 25 -5.15 1.46 0.59
N ILE A 26 -6.44 1.11 0.44
CA ILE A 26 -6.86 -0.03 -0.39
C ILE A 26 -6.46 0.20 -1.85
N HIS A 27 -6.79 1.36 -2.43
CA HIS A 27 -6.38 1.71 -3.80
C HIS A 27 -4.86 1.69 -3.96
N LYS A 28 -4.12 2.26 -3.00
CA LYS A 28 -2.65 2.25 -3.01
C LYS A 28 -2.09 0.82 -3.01
N PHE A 29 -2.64 -0.07 -2.18
CA PHE A 29 -2.17 -1.44 -2.08
C PHE A 29 -2.51 -2.23 -3.35
N LEU A 30 -3.79 -2.35 -3.70
CA LEU A 30 -4.26 -3.17 -4.81
C LEU A 30 -3.69 -2.71 -6.16
N GLY A 31 -3.64 -1.39 -6.39
CA GLY A 31 -3.05 -0.87 -7.61
C GLY A 31 -1.54 -1.10 -7.70
N ASN A 32 -0.82 -1.09 -6.57
CA ASN A 32 0.60 -1.44 -6.56
C ASN A 32 0.81 -2.92 -6.89
N SER A 33 -0.04 -3.82 -6.37
CA SER A 33 0.00 -5.25 -6.69
C SER A 33 -0.26 -5.48 -8.19
N ILE A 34 -1.23 -4.79 -8.81
CA ILE A 34 -1.46 -4.84 -10.26
C ILE A 34 -0.25 -4.34 -11.06
N ILE A 35 0.27 -3.16 -10.72
CA ILE A 35 1.42 -2.58 -11.42
C ILE A 35 2.61 -3.54 -11.36
N LYS A 36 2.84 -4.16 -10.20
CA LYS A 36 3.89 -5.16 -10.00
C LYS A 36 3.64 -6.45 -10.77
N ARG A 37 2.41 -6.94 -10.83
CA ARG A 37 2.08 -8.13 -11.63
C ARG A 37 2.34 -7.89 -13.12
N LEU A 38 2.01 -6.69 -13.62
CA LEU A 38 2.10 -6.34 -15.03
C LEU A 38 3.42 -5.65 -15.42
N GLU A 39 4.38 -5.46 -14.50
CA GLU A 39 5.64 -4.77 -14.81
C GLU A 39 6.46 -5.54 -15.86
N LYS A 40 7.12 -4.82 -16.78
CA LYS A 40 8.09 -5.36 -17.77
C LYS A 40 7.52 -6.33 -18.82
N THR A 41 6.21 -6.55 -18.88
CA THR A 41 5.57 -7.43 -19.87
C THR A 41 4.81 -6.62 -20.92
N HIS A 42 5.08 -6.83 -22.22
CA HIS A 42 4.28 -6.21 -23.26
C HIS A 42 3.04 -7.07 -23.58
N PHE A 43 1.91 -6.40 -23.80
CA PHE A 43 0.64 -7.04 -24.12
C PHE A 43 0.11 -6.53 -25.45
N HIS A 44 -0.56 -7.41 -26.19
CA HIS A 44 -1.17 -7.13 -27.50
C HIS A 44 -2.69 -7.27 -27.48
N SER A 45 -3.25 -7.85 -26.42
CA SER A 45 -4.69 -8.06 -26.29
C SER A 45 -5.13 -8.12 -24.82
N ASN A 46 -6.42 -7.90 -24.58
CA ASN A 46 -7.04 -8.12 -23.27
C ASN A 46 -6.88 -9.57 -22.79
N GLU A 47 -6.77 -10.52 -23.72
CA GLU A 47 -6.58 -11.93 -23.38
C GLU A 47 -5.22 -12.20 -22.75
N GLU A 48 -4.15 -11.61 -23.29
CA GLU A 48 -2.81 -11.71 -22.68
C GLU A 48 -2.75 -11.06 -21.29
N ILE A 49 -3.48 -9.94 -21.10
CA ILE A 49 -3.61 -9.30 -19.79
C ILE A 49 -4.31 -10.26 -18.81
N ARG A 50 -5.46 -10.82 -19.19
CA ARG A 50 -6.20 -11.77 -18.35
C ARG A 50 -5.34 -12.96 -17.95
N GLN A 51 -4.66 -13.60 -18.92
CA GLN A 51 -3.76 -14.71 -18.66
C GLN A 51 -2.66 -14.36 -17.65
N ARG A 52 -2.13 -13.13 -17.69
CA ARG A 52 -1.13 -12.67 -16.73
C ARG A 52 -1.70 -12.39 -15.35
N LEU A 53 -2.97 -11.99 -15.25
CA LEU A 53 -3.65 -11.71 -13.99
C LEU A 53 -4.09 -12.98 -13.24
N VAL A 54 -4.24 -14.12 -13.93
CA VAL A 54 -4.53 -15.41 -13.29
C VAL A 54 -3.48 -15.71 -12.21
N PRO A 55 -3.89 -16.03 -10.97
CA PRO A 55 -2.98 -16.47 -9.92
C PRO A 55 -2.26 -17.77 -10.26
N ASP A 56 -0.99 -17.88 -9.87
CA ASP A 56 -0.17 -19.05 -10.18
C ASP A 56 -0.46 -20.25 -9.24
N THR A 57 -1.08 -19.97 -8.08
CA THR A 57 -1.33 -20.95 -7.02
C THR A 57 -2.66 -20.68 -6.29
N ASN A 58 -3.16 -21.69 -5.57
CA ASN A 58 -4.37 -21.56 -4.75
C ASN A 58 -4.14 -20.97 -3.33
N PRO A 59 -3.00 -21.20 -2.64
CA PRO A 59 -2.75 -20.58 -1.34
C PRO A 59 -2.77 -19.04 -1.43
N GLY A 60 -3.30 -18.39 -0.38
CA GLY A 60 -3.45 -16.93 -0.32
C GLY A 60 -4.88 -16.43 -0.24
N LEU A 61 -5.88 -17.25 -0.58
CA LEU A 61 -7.28 -16.88 -0.40
C LEU A 61 -7.68 -16.83 1.09
N GLY A 62 -8.65 -15.97 1.40
CA GLY A 62 -9.26 -15.89 2.73
C GLY A 62 -8.43 -15.10 3.74
N GLU A 63 -8.37 -15.61 4.96
CA GLU A 63 -7.74 -14.95 6.11
C GLU A 63 -6.23 -15.15 6.12
N TRP A 64 -5.52 -14.14 6.63
CA TRP A 64 -4.08 -14.16 6.83
C TRP A 64 -3.76 -13.94 8.31
N LEU A 65 -2.68 -14.57 8.77
CA LEU A 65 -2.20 -14.50 10.14
C LEU A 65 -0.83 -13.83 10.20
N ASP A 66 -0.56 -13.14 11.30
CA ASP A 66 0.77 -12.66 11.66
C ASP A 66 1.36 -13.55 12.75
N LEU A 67 2.41 -14.30 12.38
CA LEU A 67 3.17 -15.17 13.26
C LEU A 67 4.52 -14.51 13.60
N SER A 68 4.48 -13.48 14.44
CA SER A 68 5.67 -12.73 14.89
C SER A 68 6.49 -12.15 13.74
N GLY A 69 5.80 -11.56 12.76
CA GLY A 69 6.38 -10.96 11.56
C GLY A 69 6.28 -11.85 10.31
N LEU A 70 5.97 -13.15 10.46
CA LEU A 70 5.65 -14.01 9.32
C LEU A 70 4.16 -13.85 8.98
N ILE A 71 3.89 -13.12 7.89
CA ILE A 71 2.54 -12.96 7.34
C ILE A 71 2.25 -14.13 6.40
N ALA A 72 1.29 -14.98 6.72
CA ALA A 72 0.99 -16.18 5.94
C ALA A 72 -0.52 -16.47 5.84
N PRO A 73 -0.97 -17.18 4.78
CA PRO A 73 -2.38 -17.58 4.66
C PRO A 73 -2.76 -18.52 5.80
N LYS A 74 -3.91 -18.28 6.42
CA LYS A 74 -4.41 -19.12 7.53
C LYS A 74 -4.52 -20.59 7.13
N SER A 75 -4.93 -20.88 5.89
CA SER A 75 -5.03 -22.24 5.35
C SER A 75 -3.72 -23.03 5.44
N GLU A 76 -2.58 -22.36 5.22
CA GLU A 76 -1.27 -22.99 5.27
C GLU A 76 -0.84 -23.27 6.72
N ILE A 77 -1.22 -22.38 7.65
CA ILE A 77 -0.97 -22.56 9.07
C ILE A 77 -1.85 -23.68 9.64
N ASP A 78 -3.12 -23.73 9.27
CA ASP A 78 -4.02 -24.83 9.63
C ASP A 78 -3.48 -26.17 9.10
N THR A 79 -2.95 -26.18 7.87
CA THR A 79 -2.31 -27.36 7.28
C THR A 79 -1.06 -27.78 8.06
N LEU A 80 -0.21 -26.83 8.45
CA LEU A 80 0.94 -27.10 9.31
C LEU A 80 0.52 -27.70 10.66
N LEU A 81 -0.50 -27.14 11.31
CA LEU A 81 -1.01 -27.65 12.58
C LEU A 81 -1.53 -29.08 12.44
N ASN A 82 -2.33 -29.37 11.42
CA ASN A 82 -2.83 -30.73 11.15
C ASN A 82 -1.69 -31.74 10.94
N ARG A 83 -0.61 -31.34 10.26
CA ARG A 83 0.58 -32.19 10.03
C ARG A 83 1.37 -32.45 11.31
N ILE A 84 1.38 -31.50 12.25
CA ILE A 84 1.96 -31.68 13.59
C ILE A 84 1.08 -32.62 14.43
N GLU A 85 -0.22 -32.37 14.48
CA GLU A 85 -1.19 -33.13 15.28
C GLU A 85 -1.30 -34.60 14.85
N SER A 86 -1.18 -34.85 13.53
CA SER A 86 -1.18 -36.21 12.98
C SER A 86 0.15 -36.96 13.17
N GLY A 87 1.20 -36.29 13.64
CA GLY A 87 2.54 -36.85 13.78
C GLY A 87 3.31 -37.01 12.47
N GLU A 88 2.87 -36.38 11.38
CA GLU A 88 3.64 -36.30 10.13
C GLU A 88 4.90 -35.45 10.32
N ILE A 89 4.73 -34.26 10.91
CA ILE A 89 5.84 -33.41 11.34
C ILE A 89 6.17 -33.73 12.79
N THR A 90 7.42 -34.13 13.04
CA THR A 90 7.86 -34.52 14.39
C THR A 90 9.06 -33.73 14.89
N ARG A 91 9.68 -32.91 14.03
CA ARG A 91 10.89 -32.14 14.34
C ARG A 91 10.69 -30.64 14.12
N LEU A 92 11.29 -29.83 14.98
CA LEU A 92 11.29 -28.37 14.85
C LEU A 92 11.89 -27.88 13.52
N GLN A 93 12.86 -28.61 12.97
CA GLN A 93 13.46 -28.26 11.68
C GLN A 93 12.42 -28.27 10.55
N GLU A 94 11.51 -29.24 10.52
CA GLU A 94 10.48 -29.36 9.48
C GLU A 94 9.46 -28.20 9.57
N ILE A 95 9.17 -27.73 10.78
CA ILE A 95 8.35 -26.53 11.01
C ILE A 95 9.05 -25.29 10.45
N ASN A 96 10.36 -25.14 10.74
CA ASN A 96 11.15 -24.02 10.21
C ASN A 96 11.23 -24.04 8.68
N GLU A 97 11.31 -25.22 8.06
CA GLU A 97 11.28 -25.37 6.61
C GLU A 97 9.94 -24.91 6.02
N VAL A 98 8.81 -25.19 6.69
CA VAL A 98 7.50 -24.68 6.29
C VAL A 98 7.46 -23.16 6.37
N PHE A 99 7.92 -22.57 7.48
CA PHE A 99 7.97 -21.10 7.63
C PHE A 99 8.88 -20.44 6.59
N ALA A 100 10.04 -21.03 6.29
CA ALA A 100 10.95 -20.55 5.26
C ALA A 100 10.29 -20.57 3.87
N ARG A 101 9.54 -21.62 3.54
CA ARG A 101 8.75 -21.68 2.30
C ARG A 101 7.65 -20.62 2.26
N LEU A 102 6.86 -20.47 3.34
CA LEU A 102 5.80 -19.46 3.39
C LEU A 102 6.34 -18.03 3.22
N HIS A 103 7.50 -17.74 3.82
CA HIS A 103 8.19 -16.47 3.60
C HIS A 103 8.67 -16.31 2.16
N HIS A 104 9.24 -17.36 1.55
CA HIS A 104 9.68 -17.35 0.16
C HIS A 104 8.52 -17.12 -0.81
N ASP A 105 7.39 -17.79 -0.56
CA ASP A 105 6.20 -17.78 -1.41
C ASP A 105 5.27 -16.58 -1.13
N TYR A 106 5.68 -15.64 -0.27
CA TYR A 106 4.85 -14.51 0.18
C TYR A 106 4.20 -13.76 -0.98
N TYR A 107 4.98 -13.34 -1.98
CA TYR A 107 4.45 -12.56 -3.11
C TYR A 107 3.56 -13.37 -4.05
N VAL A 108 3.76 -14.69 -4.13
CA VAL A 108 2.91 -15.58 -4.93
C VAL A 108 1.54 -15.67 -4.27
N ASN A 109 1.52 -15.93 -2.96
CA ASN A 109 0.29 -16.04 -2.19
C ASN A 109 -0.42 -14.68 -2.05
N GLU A 110 0.33 -13.59 -1.86
CA GLU A 110 -0.21 -12.23 -1.80
C GLU A 110 -0.90 -11.85 -3.11
N TRP A 111 -0.36 -12.26 -4.26
CA TRP A 111 -1.04 -12.01 -5.53
C TRP A 111 -2.41 -12.70 -5.60
N THR A 112 -2.49 -13.96 -5.17
CA THR A 112 -3.78 -14.70 -5.08
C THR A 112 -4.79 -13.94 -4.24
N TRP A 113 -4.37 -13.40 -3.09
CA TRP A 113 -5.22 -12.57 -2.23
C TRP A 113 -5.60 -11.24 -2.89
N ALA A 114 -4.62 -10.52 -3.42
CA ALA A 114 -4.81 -9.20 -4.00
C ALA A 114 -5.75 -9.26 -5.20
N TRP A 115 -5.62 -10.29 -6.05
CA TRP A 115 -6.49 -10.48 -7.21
C TRP A 115 -7.95 -10.72 -6.81
N ASP A 116 -8.21 -11.59 -5.82
CA ASP A 116 -9.56 -11.77 -5.24
C ASP A 116 -10.15 -10.44 -4.72
N LYS A 117 -9.31 -9.63 -4.05
CA LYS A 117 -9.74 -8.32 -3.53
C LYS A 117 -9.93 -7.29 -4.63
N ILE A 118 -9.14 -7.31 -5.69
CA ILE A 118 -9.34 -6.43 -6.85
C ILE A 118 -10.70 -6.72 -7.48
N LEU A 119 -11.01 -7.99 -7.76
CA LEU A 119 -12.27 -8.38 -8.38
C LEU A 119 -13.46 -7.94 -7.54
N SER A 120 -13.45 -8.22 -6.24
CA SER A 120 -14.55 -7.86 -5.34
C SER A 120 -14.66 -6.35 -5.08
N PHE A 121 -13.54 -5.64 -4.88
CA PHE A 121 -13.52 -4.22 -4.55
C PHE A 121 -13.90 -3.33 -5.74
N TYR A 122 -13.40 -3.65 -6.93
CA TYR A 122 -13.73 -2.93 -8.17
C TYR A 122 -14.96 -3.51 -8.89
N GLN A 123 -15.57 -4.57 -8.37
CA GLN A 123 -16.73 -5.26 -8.96
C GLN A 123 -16.47 -5.72 -10.40
N LEU A 124 -15.33 -6.39 -10.59
CA LEU A 124 -14.87 -6.90 -11.87
C LEU A 124 -15.08 -8.42 -11.96
N ASP A 125 -15.17 -8.91 -13.20
CA ASP A 125 -15.20 -10.34 -13.52
C ASP A 125 -13.88 -10.73 -14.20
N ALA A 126 -13.21 -11.75 -13.66
CA ALA A 126 -11.91 -12.23 -14.15
C ALA A 126 -11.92 -12.58 -15.64
N GLU A 127 -13.05 -13.08 -16.17
CA GLU A 127 -13.17 -13.50 -17.56
C GLU A 127 -13.36 -12.32 -18.52
N THR A 128 -13.77 -11.15 -18.01
CA THR A 128 -14.11 -9.98 -18.83
C THR A 128 -13.24 -8.75 -18.57
N VAL A 129 -12.35 -8.78 -17.57
CA VAL A 129 -11.40 -7.70 -17.30
C VAL A 129 -10.64 -7.29 -18.56
N THR A 130 -10.50 -5.98 -18.74
CA THR A 130 -9.86 -5.33 -19.89
C THR A 130 -8.70 -4.43 -19.48
N ALA A 131 -7.93 -3.97 -20.46
CA ALA A 131 -6.94 -2.92 -20.29
C ALA A 131 -7.56 -1.62 -19.74
N ALA A 132 -8.81 -1.30 -20.10
CA ALA A 132 -9.49 -0.12 -19.58
C ALA A 132 -9.74 -0.19 -18.07
N ASP A 133 -10.09 -1.38 -17.55
CA ASP A 133 -10.27 -1.61 -16.12
C ASP A 133 -8.94 -1.49 -15.38
N VAL A 134 -7.87 -2.06 -15.93
CA VAL A 134 -6.51 -1.91 -15.38
C VAL A 134 -6.10 -0.44 -15.33
N ILE A 135 -6.32 0.32 -16.41
CA ILE A 135 -6.04 1.76 -16.46
C ILE A 135 -6.84 2.51 -15.40
N HIS A 136 -8.11 2.16 -15.19
CA HIS A 136 -8.93 2.75 -14.13
C HIS A 136 -8.32 2.52 -12.74
N ILE A 137 -7.90 1.29 -12.46
CA ILE A 137 -7.24 0.94 -11.18
C ILE A 137 -5.94 1.72 -11.00
N VAL A 138 -5.11 1.82 -12.04
CA VAL A 138 -3.83 2.56 -12.00
C VAL A 138 -4.06 4.05 -11.75
N LYS A 139 -5.09 4.66 -12.35
CA LYS A 139 -5.44 6.06 -12.08
C LYS A 139 -5.87 6.27 -10.62
N LYS A 140 -6.70 5.38 -10.08
CA LYS A 140 -7.12 5.43 -8.67
C LYS A 140 -5.94 5.25 -7.72
N TRP A 141 -5.01 4.39 -8.08
CA TRP A 141 -3.76 4.20 -7.34
C TRP A 141 -2.90 5.46 -7.34
N GLU A 142 -2.72 6.11 -8.50
CA GLU A 142 -1.94 7.35 -8.61
C GLU A 142 -2.58 8.46 -7.77
N GLU A 143 -3.88 8.69 -7.92
CA GLU A 143 -4.66 9.64 -7.10
C GLU A 143 -4.42 9.40 -5.60
N SER A 144 -4.47 8.14 -5.17
CA SER A 144 -4.33 7.76 -3.76
C SER A 144 -2.91 7.94 -3.23
N VAL A 145 -1.89 7.56 -4.00
CA VAL A 145 -0.48 7.71 -3.60
C VAL A 145 -0.10 9.18 -3.55
N VAL A 146 -0.47 9.96 -4.57
CA VAL A 146 -0.21 11.40 -4.60
C VAL A 146 -0.92 12.10 -3.45
N SER A 147 -2.20 11.77 -3.20
CA SER A 147 -2.94 12.35 -2.07
C SER A 147 -2.30 12.02 -0.73
N LEU A 148 -1.80 10.79 -0.52
CA LEU A 148 -1.06 10.42 0.69
C LEU A 148 0.20 11.25 0.87
N ASP A 149 1.02 11.34 -0.18
CA ASP A 149 2.27 12.09 -0.13
C ASP A 149 2.01 13.60 0.08
N GLU A 150 0.96 14.15 -0.51
CA GLU A 150 0.51 15.53 -0.28
C GLU A 150 0.05 15.76 1.16
N MET A 151 -0.65 14.78 1.76
CA MET A 151 -1.04 14.84 3.17
C MET A 151 0.18 14.81 4.08
N ILE A 152 1.16 13.94 3.80
CA ILE A 152 2.44 13.86 4.52
C ILE A 152 3.22 15.17 4.38
N TYR A 153 3.31 15.71 3.17
CA TYR A 153 3.95 16.99 2.90
C TYR A 153 3.26 18.14 3.64
N CYS A 154 1.93 18.19 3.61
CA CYS A 154 1.17 19.22 4.32
C CYS A 154 1.35 19.14 5.83
N ASP A 155 1.48 17.92 6.38
CA ASP A 155 1.71 17.71 7.80
C ASP A 155 3.12 18.14 8.20
N ALA A 156 4.14 17.71 7.44
CA ALA A 156 5.51 18.18 7.61
C ALA A 156 5.57 19.71 7.54
N ARG A 157 4.92 20.35 6.56
CA ARG A 157 4.88 21.81 6.44
C ARG A 157 4.34 22.52 7.70
N LYS A 158 3.40 21.92 8.44
CA LYS A 158 2.92 22.49 9.70
C LYS A 158 4.01 22.50 10.77
N GLU A 159 4.87 21.48 10.82
CA GLU A 159 6.00 21.42 11.75
C GLU A 159 7.03 22.53 11.49
N PHE A 160 7.07 23.05 10.25
CA PHE A 160 7.91 24.20 9.86
C PHE A 160 7.19 25.56 9.97
N SER A 161 5.93 25.58 10.40
CA SER A 161 5.15 26.81 10.56
C SER A 161 5.54 27.59 11.83
N LEU A 162 5.38 28.92 11.76
CA LEU A 162 5.80 29.89 12.79
C LEU A 162 5.31 29.58 14.21
N SER A 163 4.19 28.86 14.37
CA SER A 163 3.62 28.50 15.68
C SER A 163 4.47 27.49 16.46
N PHE A 164 5.37 26.74 15.81
CA PHE A 164 6.30 25.82 16.47
C PHE A 164 7.67 26.45 16.79
N LYS A 165 7.86 27.76 16.51
CA LYS A 165 9.11 28.49 16.77
C LYS A 165 9.22 29.03 18.21
N THR A 166 8.36 28.59 19.12
CA THR A 166 8.24 29.14 20.49
C THR A 166 9.48 28.90 21.36
N GLY A 167 10.41 28.01 20.95
CA GLY A 167 11.68 27.75 21.63
C GLY A 167 12.94 28.21 20.89
N PHE A 168 12.81 28.94 19.77
CA PHE A 168 13.96 29.38 18.94
C PHE A 168 14.22 30.88 19.10
N GLY A 169 15.49 31.26 19.05
CA GLY A 169 16.00 32.63 19.22
C GLY A 169 15.66 33.20 20.59
N ALA A 170 16.19 32.57 21.65
CA ALA A 170 16.13 33.11 23.00
C ALA A 170 16.61 34.58 23.00
N ASP A 171 15.72 35.48 23.42
CA ASP A 171 15.88 36.95 23.46
C ASP A 171 16.13 37.68 22.12
N GLY A 172 15.99 36.98 20.98
CA GLY A 172 16.18 37.54 19.64
C GLY A 172 14.92 38.09 18.96
N ASN A 173 15.11 38.93 17.95
CA ASN A 173 14.06 39.45 17.08
C ASN A 173 13.52 38.37 16.11
N ILE A 174 12.44 38.67 15.38
CA ILE A 174 11.77 37.69 14.49
C ILE A 174 12.73 37.09 13.45
N GLN A 175 13.72 37.85 12.96
CA GLN A 175 14.71 37.36 12.01
C GLN A 175 15.71 36.40 12.67
N GLU A 176 16.17 36.71 13.89
CA GLU A 176 17.06 35.83 14.66
C GLU A 176 16.37 34.51 15.03
N LYS A 177 15.08 34.55 15.39
CA LYS A 177 14.27 33.34 15.60
C LYS A 177 14.12 32.50 14.33
N ALA A 178 13.97 33.16 13.18
CA ALA A 178 13.86 32.47 11.89
C ALA A 178 15.19 31.82 11.49
N LEU A 179 16.31 32.52 11.66
CA LEU A 179 17.65 32.01 11.38
C LEU A 179 18.01 30.86 12.32
N ASP A 180 17.77 30.99 13.63
CA ASP A 180 18.04 29.92 14.60
C ASP A 180 17.19 28.67 14.31
N PHE A 181 15.90 28.86 13.98
CA PHE A 181 15.05 27.77 13.52
C PHE A 181 15.60 27.09 12.27
N GLU A 182 16.05 27.86 11.28
CA GLU A 182 16.63 27.33 10.03
C GLU A 182 17.97 26.63 10.27
N TYR A 183 18.82 27.11 11.18
CA TYR A 183 20.07 26.44 11.55
C TYR A 183 19.84 25.09 12.22
N VAL A 184 18.79 24.95 13.04
CA VAL A 184 18.50 23.72 13.78
C VAL A 184 17.65 22.73 12.97
N ARG A 185 16.66 23.23 12.22
CA ARG A 185 15.68 22.39 11.48
C ARG A 185 15.95 22.31 9.98
N GLY A 186 16.82 23.17 9.45
CA GLY A 186 17.03 23.35 8.02
C GLY A 186 15.93 24.20 7.36
N ALA A 187 16.21 24.69 6.16
CA ALA A 187 15.20 25.29 5.31
C ALA A 187 14.21 24.20 4.84
N PHE A 188 12.91 24.51 4.88
CA PHE A 188 11.85 23.56 4.52
C PHE A 188 12.05 22.96 3.11
N ASP A 189 12.37 23.81 2.14
CA ASP A 189 12.53 23.41 0.73
C ASP A 189 13.77 22.52 0.50
N ASN A 190 14.76 22.59 1.39
CA ASN A 190 15.99 21.79 1.34
C ASN A 190 15.97 20.63 2.34
N ASN A 191 14.84 20.40 3.02
CA ASN A 191 14.73 19.33 3.99
C ASN A 191 14.72 17.97 3.26
N PRO A 192 15.63 17.01 3.60
CA PRO A 192 15.71 15.72 2.92
C PRO A 192 14.39 14.93 2.89
N PHE A 193 13.56 15.06 3.93
CA PHE A 193 12.24 14.41 3.98
C PHE A 193 11.28 15.02 2.96
N VAL A 194 11.24 16.35 2.87
CA VAL A 194 10.39 17.08 1.92
C VAL A 194 10.80 16.78 0.48
N THR A 195 12.09 16.86 0.18
CA THR A 195 12.62 16.52 -1.15
C THR A 195 12.36 15.06 -1.52
N ALA A 196 12.52 14.12 -0.57
CA ALA A 196 12.21 12.71 -0.80
C ALA A 196 10.73 12.48 -1.09
N THR A 197 9.82 13.18 -0.39
CA THR A 197 8.37 13.08 -0.61
C THR A 197 7.99 13.59 -2.00
N LEU A 198 8.51 14.75 -2.41
CA LEU A 198 8.28 15.29 -3.76
C LEU A 198 8.82 14.37 -4.86
N ARG A 199 10.03 13.82 -4.67
CA ARG A 199 10.61 12.84 -5.59
C ARG A 199 9.78 11.56 -5.66
N HIS A 200 9.23 11.12 -4.53
CA HIS A 200 8.36 9.93 -4.49
C HIS A 200 7.09 10.15 -5.34
N ILE A 201 6.46 11.32 -5.24
CA ILE A 201 5.32 11.71 -6.10
C ILE A 201 5.70 11.61 -7.59
N GLU A 202 6.82 12.19 -8.00
CA GLU A 202 7.28 12.17 -9.39
C GLU A 202 7.50 10.73 -9.90
N VAL A 203 8.20 9.90 -9.13
CA VAL A 203 8.47 8.50 -9.48
C VAL A 203 7.17 7.71 -9.60
N LYS A 204 6.19 7.96 -8.73
CA LYS A 204 4.92 7.24 -8.74
C LYS A 204 4.04 7.62 -9.92
N LYS A 205 4.00 8.92 -10.27
CA LYS A 205 3.35 9.39 -11.51
C LYS A 205 3.98 8.77 -12.75
N ALA A 206 5.30 8.74 -12.83
CA ALA A 206 6.01 8.12 -13.95
C ALA A 206 5.70 6.62 -14.07
N LEU A 207 5.64 5.90 -12.95
CA LEU A 207 5.31 4.48 -12.91
C LEU A 207 3.86 4.21 -13.39
N GLY A 208 2.89 5.03 -12.97
CA GLY A 208 1.51 4.92 -13.42
C GLY A 208 1.37 5.22 -14.91
N ALA A 209 1.99 6.31 -15.36
CA ALA A 209 1.99 6.72 -16.77
C ALA A 209 2.61 5.64 -17.68
N GLU A 210 3.72 5.01 -17.27
CA GLU A 210 4.36 3.94 -18.03
C GLU A 210 3.40 2.78 -18.33
N LEU A 211 2.73 2.25 -17.30
CA LEU A 211 1.82 1.12 -17.50
C LEU A 211 0.61 1.53 -18.34
N ILE A 212 0.05 2.73 -18.10
CA ILE A 212 -1.08 3.23 -18.88
C ILE A 212 -0.68 3.34 -20.36
N GLU A 213 0.45 3.98 -20.67
CA GLU A 213 0.94 4.13 -22.03
C GLU A 213 1.12 2.76 -22.70
N ARG A 214 1.76 1.82 -22.00
CA ARG A 214 2.06 0.46 -22.49
C ARG A 214 0.83 -0.37 -22.81
N ILE A 215 -0.34 -0.09 -22.24
CA ILE A 215 -1.57 -0.87 -22.52
C ILE A 215 -2.70 -0.05 -23.14
N SER A 216 -2.50 1.25 -23.36
CA SER A 216 -3.53 2.17 -23.88
C SER A 216 -4.02 1.85 -25.29
N HIS A 217 -3.21 1.16 -26.11
CA HIS A 217 -3.56 0.76 -27.47
C HIS A 217 -4.44 -0.50 -27.52
N ILE A 218 -4.64 -1.18 -26.39
CA ILE A 218 -5.41 -2.42 -26.31
C ILE A 218 -6.90 -2.07 -26.14
N GLN A 219 -7.72 -2.59 -27.05
CA GLN A 219 -9.19 -2.44 -27.05
C GLN A 219 -9.84 -3.62 -26.34
#